data_AF-A0A9D9HNV0-F1
#
_entry.id   AF-A0A9D9HNV0-F1
#
_cell.length_a   1.000
_cell.length_b   1.000
_cell.length_c   1.000
_cell.angle_alpha   90.00
_cell.angle_beta   90.00
_cell.angle_gamma   90.00
#
_symmetry.space_group_name_H-M   'P 1'
#
loop_
_entity.id
_entity.type
_entity.pdbx_description
1 polymer ?
#
loop_
_entity_poly.entity_id
_entity_poly.type
_entity_poly.pdbx_seq_one_letter_code
_entity_poly.pdbx_strand_id
1 'polypeptide(L)'
;MIYIKKSVFYIFILVVLVIFIGTGFFVWNFIMENYDIIPLGKSRAELVFFIYVTGFIFVLSFGIGIISASAVKTRRIKRAGEMAESGMVLKKDFFYFLGELGRVFETLYETTSKVSELKGRRISAQISIIEKTLSIIEKPAVILDVNWEIRAANHLFITKFAPEFLSIKGLSFSVISKEIEHSNIVHELESAKDALKIQNEDFKGTFYPAFEKSSGLIGMILVIETGIFNFQKKNTQEMNKKRKKKFI
;
A
#
# COMPACT_ATOMS: atom_id res chain seq x y z
N MET A 1 19.72 -5.96 22.36
CA MET A 1 20.15 -4.88 21.44
C MET A 1 19.29 -3.66 21.72
N ILE A 2 19.84 -2.62 22.37
CA ILE A 2 19.05 -1.49 22.88
C ILE A 2 18.74 -0.52 21.74
N TYR A 3 17.46 -0.37 21.38
CA TYR A 3 16.99 0.66 20.45
C TYR A 3 16.91 2.00 21.19
N ILE A 4 18.02 2.73 21.23
CA ILE A 4 18.02 4.10 21.76
C ILE A 4 17.49 5.03 20.67
N LYS A 5 16.45 5.81 20.99
CA LYS A 5 15.94 6.87 20.09
C LYS A 5 17.09 7.82 19.77
N LYS A 6 17.22 8.24 18.51
CA LYS A 6 18.32 9.12 18.05
C LYS A 6 18.49 10.37 18.92
N SER A 7 17.39 11.00 19.33
CA SER A 7 17.40 12.14 20.24
C SER A 7 18.07 11.85 21.58
N VAL A 8 17.74 10.71 22.20
CA VAL A 8 18.31 10.28 23.49
C VAL A 8 19.81 9.99 23.35
N PHE A 9 20.23 9.43 22.22
CA PHE A 9 21.64 9.17 21.95
C PHE A 9 22.45 10.47 21.76
N TYR A 10 21.90 11.47 21.05
CA TYR A 10 22.54 12.79 20.93
C TYR A 10 22.65 13.51 22.27
N ILE A 11 21.60 13.45 23.10
CA ILE A 11 21.63 14.02 24.45
C ILE A 11 22.69 13.32 25.29
N PHE A 12 22.78 11.99 25.23
CA PHE A 12 23.80 11.23 25.96
C PHE A 12 25.22 11.63 25.55
N ILE A 13 25.51 11.73 24.24
CA ILE A 13 26.81 12.20 23.75
C ILE A 13 27.10 13.63 24.21
N LEU A 14 26.12 14.52 24.13
CA LEU A 14 26.28 15.91 24.54
C LEU A 14 26.56 16.03 26.05
N VAL A 15 25.87 15.25 26.88
CA VAL A 15 26.12 15.20 28.33
C VAL A 15 27.54 14.68 28.60
N VAL A 16 27.96 13.60 27.95
CA VAL A 16 29.33 13.07 28.08
C VAL A 16 30.37 14.10 27.65
N LEU A 17 30.13 14.82 26.54
CA LEU A 17 31.02 15.90 26.06
C LEU A 17 31.13 17.05 27.07
N VAL A 18 30.01 17.51 27.61
CA VAL A 18 29.99 18.62 28.59
C VAL A 18 30.72 18.21 29.87
N ILE A 19 30.51 16.99 30.37
CA ILE A 19 31.21 16.47 31.54
C ILE A 19 32.72 16.40 31.25
N PHE A 20 33.13 15.86 30.10
CA PHE A 20 34.54 15.67 29.77
C PHE A 20 35.30 16.99 29.58
N ILE A 21 34.67 17.98 28.93
CA ILE A 21 35.23 19.32 28.77
C ILE A 21 35.27 20.03 30.14
N GLY A 22 34.20 19.93 30.93
CA GLY A 22 34.11 20.54 32.26
C GLY A 22 35.17 20.01 33.23
N THR A 23 35.35 18.69 33.32
CA THR A 23 36.37 18.10 34.19
C THR A 23 37.79 18.39 33.69
N GLY A 24 38.03 18.33 32.37
CA GLY A 24 39.34 18.65 31.79
C GLY A 24 39.76 20.10 32.04
N PHE A 25 38.83 21.05 31.85
CA PHE A 25 39.09 22.47 32.09
C PHE A 25 39.28 22.78 33.58
N PHE A 26 38.49 22.15 34.46
CA PHE A 26 38.63 22.30 35.91
C PHE A 26 39.99 21.79 36.41
N VAL A 27 40.40 20.59 35.98
CA VAL A 27 41.69 20.01 36.36
C VAL A 27 42.86 20.84 35.84
N TRP A 28 42.75 21.37 34.61
CA TRP A 28 43.76 22.28 34.07
C TRP A 28 43.92 23.55 34.92
N ASN A 29 42.81 24.24 35.21
CA ASN A 29 42.86 25.47 36.02
C ASN A 29 43.38 25.20 37.44
N PHE A 30 42.96 24.10 38.06
CA PHE A 30 43.44 23.71 39.38
C PHE A 30 44.96 23.50 39.42
N ILE A 31 45.54 22.88 38.38
CA ILE A 31 47.00 22.67 38.30
C ILE A 31 47.73 23.98 38.03
N MET A 32 47.16 24.87 37.21
CA MET A 32 47.76 26.18 36.91
C MET A 32 47.69 27.17 38.09
N GLU A 33 46.64 27.10 38.91
CA GLU A 33 46.50 27.96 40.10
C GLU A 33 47.42 27.52 41.26
N ASN A 34 47.75 26.22 41.33
CA ASN A 34 48.66 25.66 42.35
C ASN A 34 50.10 25.47 41.84
N TYR A 35 50.48 26.23 40.80
CA TYR A 35 51.75 26.07 40.08
C TYR A 35 52.99 26.22 40.98
N ASP A 36 52.96 27.13 41.94
CA ASP A 36 54.10 27.44 42.82
C ASP A 36 54.37 26.36 43.88
N ILE A 37 53.37 25.48 44.14
CA ILE A 37 53.44 24.44 45.17
C ILE A 37 53.84 23.08 44.57
N ILE A 38 53.60 22.89 43.26
CA ILE A 38 53.80 21.60 42.58
C ILE A 38 55.03 21.67 41.67
N PRO A 39 56.16 21.03 42.03
CA PRO A 39 57.31 20.94 41.14
C PRO A 39 56.90 20.22 39.83
N LEU A 40 57.21 20.84 38.69
CA LEU A 40 56.78 20.45 37.33
C LEU A 40 55.30 20.68 36.97
N GLY A 41 54.62 21.64 37.61
CA GLY A 41 53.21 21.99 37.33
C GLY A 41 52.88 22.15 35.83
N LYS A 42 53.77 22.79 35.04
CA LYS A 42 53.54 23.05 33.61
C LYS A 42 53.44 21.76 32.77
N SER A 43 54.44 20.90 32.92
CA SER A 43 54.56 19.67 32.13
C SER A 43 53.46 18.66 32.48
N ARG A 44 53.03 18.63 33.74
CA ARG A 44 51.89 17.79 34.18
C ARG A 44 50.56 18.30 33.65
N ALA A 45 50.34 19.62 33.64
CA ALA A 45 49.15 20.20 33.04
C ALA A 45 49.06 19.86 31.55
N GLU A 46 50.15 20.04 30.80
CA GLU A 46 50.23 19.73 29.36
C GLU A 46 49.93 18.26 29.08
N LEU A 47 50.49 17.32 29.86
CA LEU A 47 50.23 15.89 29.70
C LEU A 47 48.76 15.54 29.96
N VAL A 48 48.15 16.10 31.01
CA VAL A 48 46.72 15.90 31.31
C VAL A 48 45.87 16.44 30.17
N PHE A 49 46.19 17.62 29.62
CA PHE A 49 45.48 18.18 28.47
C PHE A 49 45.57 17.25 27.25
N PHE A 50 46.75 16.71 26.93
CA PHE A 50 46.91 15.77 25.82
C PHE A 50 46.09 14.48 25.99
N ILE A 51 46.02 13.92 27.20
CA ILE A 51 45.19 12.74 27.50
C ILE A 51 43.71 13.07 27.26
N TYR A 52 43.24 14.24 27.72
CA TYR A 52 41.86 14.67 27.53
C TYR A 52 41.51 14.89 26.05
N VAL A 53 42.37 15.57 25.29
CA VAL A 53 42.16 15.77 23.85
C VAL A 53 42.14 14.43 23.11
N THR A 54 43.03 13.51 23.44
CA THR A 54 43.08 12.19 22.81
C THR A 54 41.84 11.35 23.15
N GLY A 55 41.42 11.36 24.42
CA GLY A 55 40.19 10.70 24.87
C GLY A 55 38.94 11.26 24.19
N PHE A 56 38.89 12.58 24.00
CA PHE A 56 37.81 13.26 23.29
C PHE A 56 37.68 12.81 21.83
N ILE A 57 38.80 12.73 21.10
CA ILE A 57 38.84 12.24 19.71
C ILE A 57 38.35 10.79 19.64
N PHE A 58 38.72 9.95 20.63
CA PHE A 58 38.29 8.56 20.68
C PHE A 58 36.77 8.43 20.90
N VAL A 59 36.19 9.20 21.83
CA VAL A 59 34.74 9.21 22.10
C VAL A 59 33.96 9.70 20.89
N LEU A 60 34.43 10.76 20.21
CA LEU A 60 33.82 11.25 18.97
C LEU A 60 33.84 10.18 17.87
N SER A 61 34.98 9.52 17.68
CA SER A 61 35.13 8.47 16.66
C SER A 61 34.19 7.29 16.93
N PHE A 62 34.07 6.87 18.19
CA PHE A 62 33.15 5.81 18.60
C PHE A 62 31.67 6.22 18.41
N GLY A 63 31.32 7.46 18.76
CA GLY A 63 29.98 8.01 18.55
C GLY A 63 29.58 8.06 17.07
N ILE A 64 30.47 8.52 16.20
CA ILE A 64 30.26 8.54 14.75
C ILE A 64 30.11 7.11 14.19
N GLY A 65 30.90 6.15 14.68
CA GLY A 65 30.78 4.74 14.31
C GLY A 65 29.40 4.14 14.63
N ILE A 66 28.89 4.39 15.85
CA ILE A 66 27.55 3.92 16.26
C ILE A 66 26.44 4.57 15.42
N ILE A 67 26.52 5.89 15.17
CA ILE A 67 25.53 6.61 14.36
C ILE A 67 25.50 6.06 12.94
N SER A 68 26.68 5.84 12.35
CA SER A 68 26.81 5.32 10.99
C SER A 68 26.23 3.90 10.88
N ALA A 69 26.58 3.02 11.82
CA ALA A 69 26.03 1.66 11.87
C ALA A 69 24.49 1.66 12.05
N SER A 70 23.97 2.53 12.92
CA SER A 70 22.54 2.68 13.17
C SER A 70 21.80 3.22 11.94
N ALA A 71 22.35 4.24 11.27
CA ALA A 71 21.75 4.83 10.08
C ALA A 71 21.66 3.84 8.91
N VAL A 72 22.68 2.99 8.71
CA VAL A 72 22.65 1.92 7.69
C VAL A 72 21.53 0.92 8.00
N LYS A 73 21.37 0.51 9.27
CA LYS A 73 20.28 -0.39 9.69
C LYS A 73 18.91 0.23 9.43
N THR A 74 18.70 1.49 9.83
CA THR A 74 17.41 2.17 9.61
C THR A 74 17.08 2.34 8.13
N ARG A 75 18.05 2.70 7.29
CA ARG A 75 17.82 2.86 5.83
C ARG A 75 17.41 1.55 5.17
N ARG A 76 18.00 0.42 5.58
CA ARG A 76 17.66 -0.91 5.04
C ARG A 76 16.28 -1.38 5.52
N ILE A 77 15.93 -1.10 6.78
CA ILE A 77 14.58 -1.37 7.31
C ILE A 77 13.53 -0.54 6.55
N LYS A 78 13.79 0.75 6.32
CA LYS A 78 12.87 1.61 5.56
C LYS A 78 12.68 1.11 4.13
N ARG A 79 13.76 0.74 3.43
CA ARG A 79 13.68 0.14 2.09
C ARG A 79 12.89 -1.17 2.07
N ALA A 80 13.00 -2.00 3.12
CA ALA A 80 12.22 -3.22 3.20
C ALA A 80 10.73 -2.96 3.47
N GLY A 81 10.40 -1.91 4.24
CA GLY A 81 9.03 -1.42 4.37
C GLY A 81 8.46 -0.97 3.02
N GLU A 82 9.23 -0.16 2.29
CA GLU A 82 8.86 0.31 0.94
C GLU A 82 8.72 -0.87 -0.05
N MET A 83 9.59 -1.90 0.04
CA MET A 83 9.48 -3.12 -0.77
C MET A 83 8.24 -3.95 -0.42
N ALA A 84 7.90 -4.07 0.87
CA ALA A 84 6.69 -4.75 1.33
C ALA A 84 5.42 -4.03 0.86
N GLU A 85 5.39 -2.69 0.94
CA GLU A 85 4.28 -1.86 0.44
C GLU A 85 4.10 -2.01 -1.07
N SER A 86 5.20 -2.15 -1.82
CA SER A 86 5.16 -2.37 -3.27
C SER A 86 4.80 -3.81 -3.70
N GLY A 87 4.55 -4.72 -2.75
CA GLY A 87 4.20 -6.11 -3.03
C GLY A 87 5.36 -6.97 -3.57
N MET A 88 6.61 -6.51 -3.42
CA MET A 88 7.79 -7.28 -3.82
C MET A 88 8.12 -8.38 -2.79
N VAL A 89 8.52 -9.55 -3.29
CA VAL A 89 8.91 -10.68 -2.44
C VAL A 89 10.22 -10.36 -1.73
N LEU A 90 10.17 -10.24 -0.40
CA LEU A 90 11.36 -10.03 0.43
C LEU A 90 12.22 -11.30 0.42
N LYS A 91 13.50 -11.17 0.05
CA LYS A 91 14.47 -12.28 0.12
C LYS A 91 14.66 -12.72 1.57
N LYS A 92 14.71 -14.03 1.82
CA LYS A 92 14.90 -14.61 3.16
C LYS A 92 16.14 -14.06 3.89
N ASP A 93 17.20 -13.77 3.14
CA ASP A 93 18.45 -13.18 3.65
C ASP A 93 18.25 -11.83 4.38
N PHE A 94 17.16 -11.11 4.07
CA PHE A 94 16.82 -9.86 4.74
C PHE A 94 16.47 -10.09 6.23
N PHE A 95 15.77 -11.16 6.53
CA PHE A 95 15.31 -11.46 7.88
C PHE A 95 16.47 -11.92 8.78
N TYR A 96 17.45 -12.66 8.24
CA TYR A 96 18.64 -13.09 8.98
C TYR A 96 19.42 -11.93 9.62
N PHE A 97 19.46 -10.76 8.96
CA PHE A 97 20.17 -9.58 9.46
C PHE A 97 19.54 -8.96 10.72
N LEU A 98 18.24 -9.20 10.95
CA LEU A 98 17.49 -8.63 12.06
C LEU A 98 17.54 -9.49 13.33
N GLY A 99 18.23 -10.64 13.30
CA GLY A 99 18.35 -11.55 14.44
C GLY A 99 16.98 -12.12 14.87
N GLU A 100 16.69 -12.12 16.17
CA GLU A 100 15.42 -12.64 16.71
C GLU A 100 14.20 -11.89 16.18
N LEU A 101 14.30 -10.57 16.02
CA LEU A 101 13.24 -9.75 15.43
C LEU A 101 12.96 -10.19 13.99
N GLY A 102 14.02 -10.57 13.27
CA GLY A 102 13.96 -11.10 11.91
C GLY A 102 13.14 -12.37 11.79
N ARG A 103 13.29 -13.32 12.73
CA ARG A 103 12.52 -14.58 12.76
C ARG A 103 11.02 -14.34 12.95
N VAL A 104 10.65 -13.37 13.80
CA VAL A 104 9.25 -12.98 14.00
C VAL A 104 8.68 -12.35 12.73
N PHE A 105 9.45 -11.45 12.09
CA PHE A 105 9.05 -10.84 10.81
C PHE A 105 8.94 -11.87 9.67
N GLU A 106 9.85 -12.84 9.60
CA GLU A 106 9.79 -13.94 8.62
C GLU A 106 8.50 -14.75 8.80
N THR A 107 8.17 -15.12 10.04
CA THR A 107 6.96 -15.88 10.36
C THR A 107 5.69 -15.10 9.99
N LEU A 108 5.63 -13.80 10.31
CA LEU A 108 4.51 -12.94 9.96
C LEU A 108 4.38 -12.78 8.43
N TYR A 109 5.51 -12.63 7.73
CA TYR A 109 5.54 -12.51 6.28
C TYR A 109 5.04 -13.79 5.61
N GLU A 110 5.55 -14.97 6.01
CA GLU A 110 5.11 -16.26 5.47
C GLU A 110 3.61 -16.49 5.73
N THR A 111 3.13 -16.18 6.93
CA THR A 111 1.71 -16.30 7.29
C THR A 111 0.84 -15.37 6.43
N THR A 112 1.25 -14.11 6.29
CA THR A 112 0.51 -13.10 5.50
C THR A 112 0.52 -13.45 4.01
N SER A 113 1.64 -13.96 3.50
CA SER A 113 1.78 -14.42 2.12
C SER A 113 0.86 -15.61 1.85
N LYS A 114 0.85 -16.62 2.72
CA LYS A 114 -0.03 -17.79 2.61
C LYS A 114 -1.51 -17.41 2.68
N VAL A 115 -1.88 -16.50 3.58
CA VAL A 115 -3.27 -16.00 3.67
C VAL A 115 -3.66 -15.24 2.40
N SER A 116 -2.77 -14.39 1.88
CA SER A 116 -2.99 -13.65 0.64
C SER A 116 -3.15 -14.59 -0.56
N GLU A 117 -2.32 -15.64 -0.65
CA GLU A 117 -2.41 -16.66 -1.69
C GLU A 117 -3.74 -17.42 -1.62
N LEU A 118 -4.14 -17.86 -0.43
CA LEU A 118 -5.43 -18.53 -0.23
C LEU A 118 -6.62 -17.63 -0.57
N LYS A 119 -6.57 -16.35 -0.18
CA LYS A 119 -7.58 -15.36 -0.58
C LYS A 119 -7.62 -15.19 -2.10
N GLY A 120 -6.46 -15.08 -2.75
CA GLY A 120 -6.35 -14.98 -4.20
C GLY A 120 -6.94 -16.20 -4.92
N ARG A 121 -6.63 -17.42 -4.46
CA ARG A 121 -7.23 -18.66 -4.98
C ARG A 121 -8.74 -18.69 -4.81
N ARG A 122 -9.25 -18.26 -3.65
CA ARG A 122 -10.70 -18.19 -3.39
C ARG A 122 -11.40 -17.18 -4.31
N ILE A 123 -10.84 -15.99 -4.47
CA ILE A 123 -11.37 -14.96 -5.39
C ILE A 123 -11.39 -15.49 -6.83
N SER A 124 -10.29 -16.11 -7.26
CA SER A 124 -10.19 -16.72 -8.60
C SER A 124 -11.27 -17.78 -8.82
N ALA A 125 -11.44 -18.70 -7.86
CA ALA A 125 -12.49 -19.72 -7.91
C ALA A 125 -13.90 -19.10 -7.98
N GLN A 126 -14.17 -18.05 -7.21
CA GLN A 126 -15.46 -17.34 -7.25
C GLN A 126 -15.70 -16.68 -8.62
N ILE A 127 -14.68 -16.05 -9.21
CA ILE A 127 -14.78 -15.48 -10.56
C ILE A 127 -15.09 -16.58 -11.58
N SER A 128 -14.39 -17.71 -11.53
CA SER A 128 -14.65 -18.83 -12.45
C SER A 128 -16.06 -19.40 -12.28
N ILE A 129 -16.59 -19.48 -11.06
CA ILE A 129 -17.97 -19.87 -10.82
C ILE A 129 -18.93 -18.87 -11.47
N ILE A 130 -18.74 -17.57 -11.25
CA ILE A 130 -19.57 -16.51 -11.82
C ILE A 130 -19.58 -16.59 -13.36
N GLU A 131 -18.41 -16.71 -13.97
CA GLU A 131 -18.28 -16.83 -15.43
C GLU A 131 -18.99 -18.08 -15.96
N LYS A 132 -18.85 -19.22 -15.29
CA LYS A 132 -19.51 -20.46 -15.67
C LYS A 132 -21.03 -20.38 -15.48
N THR A 133 -21.50 -19.79 -14.40
CA THR A 133 -22.94 -19.56 -14.16
C THR A 133 -23.52 -18.63 -15.24
N LEU A 134 -22.84 -17.54 -15.57
CA LEU A 134 -23.25 -16.65 -16.66
C LEU A 134 -23.29 -17.36 -18.02
N SER A 135 -22.38 -18.30 -18.26
CA SER A 135 -22.35 -19.06 -19.52
C SER A 135 -23.52 -20.03 -19.70
N ILE A 136 -24.18 -20.42 -18.61
CA ILE A 136 -25.37 -21.29 -18.63
C ILE A 136 -26.63 -20.49 -19.02
N ILE A 137 -26.63 -19.16 -18.83
CA ILE A 137 -27.80 -18.33 -19.15
C ILE A 137 -27.95 -18.24 -20.69
N GLU A 138 -29.04 -18.79 -21.21
CA GLU A 138 -29.36 -18.83 -22.65
C GLU A 138 -29.73 -17.47 -23.26
N LYS A 139 -29.92 -16.44 -22.42
CA LYS A 139 -30.22 -15.06 -22.83
C LYS A 139 -28.99 -14.16 -22.63
N PRO A 140 -28.84 -13.07 -23.41
CA PRO A 140 -27.81 -12.06 -23.15
C PRO A 140 -27.88 -11.54 -21.71
N ALA A 141 -26.79 -11.67 -20.97
CA ALA A 141 -26.75 -11.33 -19.55
C ALA A 141 -25.46 -10.59 -19.16
N VAL A 142 -25.58 -9.62 -18.26
CA VAL A 142 -24.48 -8.81 -17.76
C VAL A 142 -24.63 -8.58 -16.25
N ILE A 143 -23.52 -8.59 -15.54
CA ILE A 143 -23.45 -8.26 -14.12
C ILE A 143 -22.95 -6.83 -14.00
N LEU A 144 -23.74 -6.01 -13.31
CA LEU A 144 -23.46 -4.62 -13.02
C LEU A 144 -23.23 -4.46 -11.52
N ASP A 145 -22.36 -3.52 -11.15
CA ASP A 145 -22.31 -3.04 -9.78
C ASP A 145 -23.34 -1.91 -9.54
N VAL A 146 -23.42 -1.44 -8.30
CA VAL A 146 -24.27 -0.30 -7.90
C VAL A 146 -23.90 1.03 -8.57
N ASN A 147 -22.73 1.12 -9.22
CA ASN A 147 -22.28 2.30 -9.94
C ASN A 147 -22.51 2.17 -11.45
N TRP A 148 -23.27 1.16 -11.88
CA TRP A 148 -23.54 0.89 -13.29
C TRP A 148 -22.31 0.44 -14.09
N GLU A 149 -21.26 -0.05 -13.45
CA GLU A 149 -20.08 -0.62 -14.09
C GLU A 149 -20.24 -2.11 -14.37
N ILE A 150 -19.83 -2.52 -15.56
CA ILE A 150 -19.87 -3.93 -15.97
C ILE A 150 -18.78 -4.72 -15.24
N ARG A 151 -19.18 -5.69 -14.43
CA ARG A 151 -18.26 -6.59 -13.72
C ARG A 151 -17.97 -7.87 -14.51
N ALA A 152 -18.98 -8.40 -15.20
CA ALA A 152 -18.88 -9.56 -16.07
C ALA A 152 -20.05 -9.58 -17.07
N ALA A 153 -19.91 -10.26 -18.20
CA ALA A 153 -21.03 -10.53 -19.10
C ALA A 153 -20.84 -11.88 -19.79
N ASN A 154 -21.95 -12.47 -20.24
CA ASN A 154 -21.88 -13.69 -21.03
C ASN A 154 -21.52 -13.38 -22.50
N HIS A 155 -21.12 -14.42 -23.23
CA HIS A 155 -20.71 -14.30 -24.63
C HIS A 155 -21.83 -13.75 -25.52
N LEU A 156 -23.10 -14.12 -25.25
CA LEU A 156 -24.28 -13.65 -25.99
C LEU A 156 -24.48 -12.14 -25.88
N PHE A 157 -24.23 -11.56 -24.70
CA PHE A 157 -24.27 -10.12 -24.51
C PHE A 157 -23.18 -9.42 -25.32
N ILE A 158 -21.95 -9.94 -25.27
CA ILE A 158 -20.81 -9.35 -25.98
C ILE A 158 -21.04 -9.38 -27.49
N THR A 159 -21.42 -10.53 -28.05
CA THR A 159 -21.59 -10.68 -29.51
C THR A 159 -22.74 -9.85 -30.04
N LYS A 160 -23.86 -9.75 -29.29
CA LYS A 160 -25.05 -9.04 -29.75
C LYS A 160 -24.96 -7.53 -29.55
N PHE A 161 -24.40 -7.09 -28.43
CA PHE A 161 -24.50 -5.69 -28.01
C PHE A 161 -23.17 -4.97 -27.97
N ALA A 162 -22.04 -5.64 -27.72
CA ALA A 162 -20.73 -4.98 -27.63
C ALA A 162 -19.64 -5.65 -28.49
N PRO A 163 -19.90 -6.01 -29.77
CA PRO A 163 -18.94 -6.75 -30.58
C PRO A 163 -17.66 -5.96 -30.88
N GLU A 164 -17.72 -4.62 -30.79
CA GLU A 164 -16.58 -3.74 -31.06
C GLU A 164 -15.57 -3.66 -29.90
N PHE A 165 -15.89 -4.20 -28.72
CA PHE A 165 -15.04 -4.08 -27.53
C PHE A 165 -14.23 -5.36 -27.28
N LEU A 166 -12.90 -5.21 -27.28
CA LEU A 166 -11.97 -6.24 -26.82
C LEU A 166 -12.19 -6.62 -25.35
N SER A 167 -12.65 -5.68 -24.53
CA SER A 167 -13.02 -5.91 -23.14
C SER A 167 -14.05 -4.89 -22.68
N ILE A 168 -15.15 -5.38 -22.09
CA ILE A 168 -16.24 -4.55 -21.55
C ILE A 168 -16.18 -4.40 -20.02
N LYS A 169 -15.29 -5.15 -19.35
CA LYS A 169 -15.17 -5.11 -17.89
C LYS A 169 -14.66 -3.75 -17.42
N GLY A 170 -15.37 -3.15 -16.47
CA GLY A 170 -15.10 -1.81 -15.93
C GLY A 170 -15.60 -0.67 -16.81
N LEU A 171 -16.31 -0.95 -17.92
CA LEU A 171 -17.03 0.09 -18.64
C LEU A 171 -18.36 0.38 -17.94
N SER A 172 -18.75 1.65 -17.91
CA SER A 172 -20.10 2.02 -17.49
C SER A 172 -21.10 1.53 -18.53
N PHE A 173 -22.19 0.90 -18.07
CA PHE A 173 -23.28 0.44 -18.91
C PHE A 173 -24.01 1.59 -19.61
N SER A 174 -23.88 2.83 -19.13
CA SER A 174 -24.39 4.03 -19.83
C SER A 174 -23.72 4.28 -21.19
N VAL A 175 -22.52 3.71 -21.41
CA VAL A 175 -21.85 3.74 -22.73
C VAL A 175 -22.57 2.82 -23.72
N ILE A 176 -23.20 1.75 -23.21
CA ILE A 176 -23.91 0.75 -24.00
C ILE A 176 -25.37 1.18 -24.20
N SER A 177 -26.03 1.65 -23.15
CA SER A 177 -27.43 2.09 -23.20
C SER A 177 -27.59 3.44 -22.50
N LYS A 178 -27.99 4.46 -23.27
CA LYS A 178 -28.32 5.79 -22.73
C LYS A 178 -29.79 5.92 -22.31
N GLU A 179 -30.64 5.00 -22.76
CA GLU A 179 -32.09 5.07 -22.57
C GLU A 179 -32.53 4.58 -21.19
N ILE A 180 -31.64 3.91 -20.46
CA ILE A 180 -31.93 3.34 -19.16
C ILE A 180 -31.38 4.27 -18.07
N GLU A 181 -32.28 4.94 -17.33
CA GLU A 181 -31.93 5.82 -16.21
C GLU A 181 -31.50 5.01 -14.97
N HIS A 182 -30.20 5.07 -14.66
CA HIS A 182 -29.56 4.32 -13.58
C HIS A 182 -30.17 4.59 -12.19
N SER A 183 -30.40 5.86 -11.83
CA SER A 183 -30.83 6.26 -10.49
C SER A 183 -32.17 5.66 -10.08
N ASN A 184 -33.10 5.54 -11.04
CA ASN A 184 -34.44 5.06 -10.77
C ASN A 184 -34.41 3.55 -10.51
N ILE A 185 -33.58 2.81 -11.25
CA ILE A 185 -33.44 1.36 -11.14
C ILE A 185 -32.84 0.96 -9.79
N VAL A 186 -31.76 1.61 -9.37
CA VAL A 186 -31.15 1.32 -8.07
C VAL A 186 -32.13 1.56 -6.93
N HIS A 187 -32.82 2.71 -6.95
CA HIS A 187 -33.79 3.07 -5.93
C HIS A 187 -34.96 2.07 -5.88
N GLU A 188 -35.50 1.67 -7.03
CA GLU A 188 -36.57 0.67 -7.10
C GLU A 188 -36.13 -0.70 -6.61
N LEU A 189 -34.93 -1.16 -7.00
CA LEU A 189 -34.38 -2.44 -6.55
C LEU A 189 -34.14 -2.44 -5.03
N GLU A 190 -33.58 -1.36 -4.48
CA GLU A 190 -33.36 -1.22 -3.03
C GLU A 190 -34.67 -1.22 -2.23
N SER A 191 -35.72 -0.59 -2.78
CA SER A 191 -37.03 -0.48 -2.14
C SER A 191 -37.82 -1.79 -2.22
N ALA A 192 -37.90 -2.40 -3.41
CA ALA A 192 -38.71 -3.59 -3.66
C ALA A 192 -38.04 -4.88 -3.19
N LYS A 193 -36.70 -4.92 -3.17
CA LYS A 193 -35.90 -6.12 -2.85
C LYS A 193 -36.22 -7.36 -3.70
N ASP A 194 -36.78 -7.14 -4.88
CA ASP A 194 -37.15 -8.18 -5.84
C ASP A 194 -36.72 -7.78 -7.26
N ALA A 195 -36.85 -8.71 -8.21
CA ALA A 195 -36.48 -8.50 -9.59
C ALA A 195 -37.33 -7.40 -10.26
N LEU A 196 -36.66 -6.42 -10.88
CA LEU A 196 -37.30 -5.34 -11.60
C LEU A 196 -37.38 -5.67 -13.09
N LYS A 197 -38.59 -5.72 -13.64
CA LYS A 197 -38.84 -5.91 -15.07
C LYS A 197 -39.03 -4.56 -15.73
N ILE A 198 -38.22 -4.27 -16.75
CA ILE A 198 -38.33 -3.05 -17.55
C ILE A 198 -38.72 -3.45 -18.97
N GLN A 199 -39.74 -2.79 -19.50
CA GLN A 199 -40.21 -2.96 -20.86
C GLN A 199 -40.54 -1.60 -21.48
N ASN A 200 -39.68 -1.19 -22.39
CA ASN A 200 -39.85 -0.03 -23.27
C ASN A 200 -39.91 -0.52 -24.72
N GLU A 201 -40.22 0.37 -25.67
CA GLU A 201 -40.30 0.03 -27.09
C GLU A 201 -38.99 -0.61 -27.62
N ASP A 202 -37.85 -0.09 -27.17
CA ASP A 202 -36.52 -0.52 -27.64
C ASP A 202 -35.81 -1.52 -26.71
N PHE A 203 -36.36 -1.82 -25.53
CA PHE A 203 -35.69 -2.63 -24.51
C PHE A 203 -36.66 -3.42 -23.63
N LYS A 204 -36.40 -4.72 -23.49
CA LYS A 204 -37.05 -5.61 -22.54
C LYS A 204 -36.00 -6.39 -21.77
N GLY A 205 -35.94 -6.18 -20.47
CA GLY A 205 -34.98 -6.84 -19.60
C GLY A 205 -35.46 -6.96 -18.17
N THR A 206 -34.80 -7.83 -17.42
CA THR A 206 -35.06 -8.02 -15.99
C THR A 206 -33.76 -7.83 -15.22
N PHE A 207 -33.81 -6.97 -14.21
CA PHE A 207 -32.73 -6.72 -13.27
C PHE A 207 -32.99 -7.55 -12.01
N TYR A 208 -32.08 -8.48 -11.72
CA TYR A 208 -32.10 -9.28 -10.50
C TYR A 208 -31.13 -8.66 -9.50
N PRO A 209 -31.61 -8.14 -8.36
CA PRO A 209 -30.73 -7.53 -7.38
C PRO A 209 -29.92 -8.58 -6.61
N ALA A 210 -28.68 -8.23 -6.26
CA ALA A 210 -27.87 -8.98 -5.33
C ALA A 210 -27.68 -8.14 -4.06
N PHE A 211 -28.09 -8.69 -2.91
CA PHE A 211 -28.00 -8.02 -1.61
C PHE A 211 -26.95 -8.66 -0.72
N GLU A 212 -26.23 -7.84 0.03
CA GLU A 212 -25.45 -8.28 1.18
C GLU A 212 -26.19 -7.93 2.46
N LYS A 213 -26.12 -8.83 3.45
CA LYS A 213 -26.93 -8.77 4.68
C LYS A 213 -26.77 -7.47 5.48
N SER A 214 -25.64 -6.78 5.34
CA SER A 214 -25.26 -5.61 6.16
C SER A 214 -25.22 -4.29 5.40
N SER A 215 -25.09 -4.30 4.07
CA SER A 215 -24.69 -3.13 3.27
C SER A 215 -25.71 -2.75 2.19
N GLY A 216 -26.78 -3.53 2.02
CA GLY A 216 -27.81 -3.25 1.02
C GLY A 216 -27.50 -3.88 -0.34
N LEU A 217 -27.90 -3.21 -1.42
CA LEU A 217 -27.65 -3.67 -2.78
C LEU A 217 -26.14 -3.63 -3.06
N ILE A 218 -25.56 -4.73 -3.53
CA ILE A 218 -24.13 -4.82 -3.88
C ILE A 218 -23.90 -4.87 -5.39
N GLY A 219 -24.94 -5.19 -6.15
CA GLY A 219 -24.92 -5.26 -7.59
C GLY A 219 -26.20 -5.87 -8.13
N MET A 220 -26.23 -6.09 -9.43
CA MET A 220 -27.41 -6.61 -10.11
C MET A 220 -27.02 -7.40 -11.35
N ILE A 221 -27.84 -8.39 -11.69
CA ILE A 221 -27.71 -9.15 -12.94
C ILE A 221 -28.81 -8.67 -13.86
N LEU A 222 -28.43 -8.10 -15.00
CA LEU A 222 -29.35 -7.74 -16.06
C LEU A 222 -29.43 -8.89 -17.07
N VAL A 223 -30.63 -9.42 -17.27
CA VAL A 223 -30.94 -10.41 -18.31
C VAL A 223 -31.83 -9.74 -19.36
N ILE A 224 -31.39 -9.76 -20.61
CA ILE A 224 -32.04 -9.03 -21.71
C ILE A 224 -32.82 -10.02 -22.57
N GLU A 225 -34.11 -9.77 -22.75
CA GLU A 225 -34.97 -10.57 -23.63
C GLU A 225 -34.96 -10.03 -25.05
N THR A 226 -35.22 -8.73 -25.20
CA THR A 226 -35.17 -8.00 -26.46
C THR A 226 -34.54 -6.64 -26.22
N GLY A 227 -33.77 -6.14 -27.18
CA GLY A 227 -33.09 -4.87 -27.02
C GLY A 227 -32.41 -4.45 -28.31
N ILE A 228 -32.48 -3.17 -28.65
CA ILE A 228 -31.64 -2.55 -29.69
C ILE A 228 -30.84 -1.45 -28.99
N PHE A 229 -29.55 -1.65 -28.80
CA PHE A 229 -28.68 -0.61 -28.28
C PHE A 229 -27.95 0.07 -29.43
N ASN A 230 -28.30 1.32 -29.70
CA ASN A 230 -27.63 2.13 -30.72
C ASN A 230 -26.28 2.63 -30.19
N PHE A 231 -25.21 1.93 -30.56
CA PHE A 231 -23.84 2.35 -30.25
C PHE A 231 -23.47 3.62 -31.01
N GLN A 232 -23.33 4.75 -30.30
CA GLN A 232 -22.72 5.94 -30.88
C GLN A 232 -21.18 5.84 -30.80
N LYS A 233 -20.55 5.63 -31.96
CA LYS A 233 -19.08 5.62 -32.25
C LYS A 233 -18.25 6.78 -31.66
N LYS A 234 -18.86 7.79 -31.03
CA LYS A 234 -18.19 9.06 -30.68
C LYS A 234 -17.21 8.96 -29.50
N ASN A 235 -17.34 8.00 -28.57
CA ASN A 235 -16.52 7.97 -27.35
C ASN A 235 -15.29 7.03 -27.41
N THR A 236 -15.22 6.10 -28.36
CA THR A 236 -14.10 5.13 -28.44
C THR A 236 -12.79 5.81 -28.85
N GLN A 237 -12.84 6.89 -29.66
CA GLN A 237 -11.66 7.68 -30.01
C GLN A 237 -11.16 8.57 -28.85
N GLU A 238 -12.05 9.11 -28.01
CA GLU A 238 -11.65 9.90 -26.84
C GLU A 238 -11.10 9.03 -25.70
N MET A 239 -11.67 7.85 -25.45
CA MET A 239 -11.15 6.93 -24.44
C MET A 239 -9.77 6.36 -24.82
N ASN A 240 -9.54 6.06 -26.11
CA ASN A 240 -8.23 5.64 -26.58
C ASN A 240 -7.19 6.80 -26.56
N LYS A 241 -7.62 8.05 -26.79
CA LYS A 241 -6.75 9.23 -26.59
C LYS A 241 -6.39 9.46 -25.12
N LYS A 242 -7.34 9.31 -24.19
CA LYS A 242 -7.07 9.42 -22.74
C LYS A 242 -6.18 8.30 -22.22
N ARG A 243 -6.31 7.06 -22.72
CA ARG A 243 -5.40 5.97 -22.38
C ARG A 243 -3.98 6.20 -22.91
N LYS A 244 -3.80 6.70 -24.13
CA LYS A 244 -2.46 7.04 -24.66
C LYS A 244 -1.76 8.18 -23.89
N LYS A 245 -2.50 9.16 -23.36
CA LYS A 245 -1.92 10.25 -22.55
C LYS A 245 -1.50 9.85 -21.13
N LYS A 246 -1.89 8.68 -20.64
CA LYS A 246 -1.53 8.20 -19.29
C LYS A 246 -0.27 7.33 -19.27
N PHE A 247 0.31 7.06 -20.44
CA PHE A 247 1.50 6.22 -20.63
C PHE A 247 2.67 6.98 -21.32
N ILE A 248 2.63 8.32 -21.29
CA ILE A 248 3.76 9.19 -21.63
C ILE A 248 4.11 9.99 -20.38
#